data_AF-A0A0Q0XIW5-F1
#
_entry.id   AF-A0A0Q0XIW5-F1
#
_cell.length_a   1.000
_cell.length_b   1.000
_cell.length_c   1.000
_cell.angle_alpha   90.00
_cell.angle_beta   90.00
_cell.angle_gamma   90.00
#
_symmetry.space_group_name_H-M   'P 1'
#
loop_
_entity.id
_entity.type
_entity.pdbx_description
1 polymer ?
#
loop_
_entity_poly.entity_id
_entity_poly.type
_entity_poly.pdbx_seq_one_letter_code
_entity_poly.pdbx_strand_id
1 'polypeptide(L)'
;MKTHITLILTLAMISCASENQQKGLDLIAKHYHTETSFSKGFKTNAGKTTSRFNIKVSNSPMLDTLRQDITASNIALMLYESFTEDEKDDYDFINVELQKDSLEESHKALYDIQQLSRALDQAAIFTNFSENLLQKNYNGIVQNIADRYQNPKLAGNLEAFMNGLYKAHGNLIEYKRIGFGIYTKPNNEKLFHYSGHLKFADGYIRPFILTTSMNVSNDYIEGYKLD
;
A
#
# COMPACT_ATOMS: atom_id res chain seq x y z
N MET A 1 19.75 55.91 -22.20
CA MET A 1 19.23 54.91 -21.23
C MET A 1 18.24 54.02 -21.96
N LYS A 2 18.59 52.77 -22.23
CA LYS A 2 17.68 51.77 -22.81
C LYS A 2 17.51 50.66 -21.77
N THR A 3 16.33 50.60 -21.16
CA THR A 3 16.00 49.59 -20.15
C THR A 3 15.53 48.35 -20.89
N HIS A 4 16.36 47.30 -20.92
CA HIS A 4 15.95 45.99 -21.42
C HIS A 4 15.17 45.27 -20.33
N ILE A 5 13.85 45.20 -20.48
CA ILE A 5 12.98 44.36 -19.67
C ILE A 5 13.10 42.94 -20.23
N THR A 6 13.93 42.12 -19.59
CA THR A 6 13.99 40.68 -19.87
C THR A 6 12.79 40.04 -19.19
N LEU A 7 11.73 39.76 -19.96
CA LEU A 7 10.59 38.97 -19.53
C LEU A 7 11.06 37.51 -19.36
N ILE A 8 11.33 37.08 -18.13
CA ILE A 8 11.53 35.66 -17.82
C ILE A 8 10.16 35.00 -17.95
N LEU A 9 9.91 34.40 -19.11
CA LEU A 9 8.76 33.55 -19.36
C LEU A 9 8.98 32.25 -18.56
N THR A 10 8.56 32.25 -17.29
CA THR A 10 8.48 31.04 -16.49
C THR A 10 7.43 30.15 -17.16
N LEU A 11 7.90 29.14 -17.90
CA LEU A 11 7.07 28.12 -18.51
C LEU A 11 6.38 27.37 -17.37
N ALA A 12 5.19 27.84 -16.98
CA ALA A 12 4.26 27.10 -16.14
C ALA A 12 3.80 25.88 -16.95
N MET A 13 4.65 24.85 -16.98
CA MET A 13 4.26 23.49 -17.34
C MET A 13 3.13 23.15 -16.38
N ILE A 14 1.90 23.24 -16.88
CA ILE A 14 0.72 22.72 -16.21
C ILE A 14 1.01 21.23 -16.05
N SER A 15 1.60 20.87 -14.92
CA SER A 15 1.89 19.49 -14.54
C SER A 15 0.55 18.87 -14.14
N CYS A 16 -0.32 18.64 -15.12
CA CYS A 16 -1.47 17.78 -14.92
C CYS A 16 -0.94 16.37 -14.60
N ALA A 17 -1.65 15.69 -13.69
CA ALA A 17 -1.52 14.26 -13.55
C ALA A 17 -1.95 13.64 -14.88
N SER A 18 -1.30 12.56 -15.28
CA SER A 18 -1.86 11.71 -16.31
C SER A 18 -3.20 11.13 -15.84
N GLU A 19 -3.97 10.56 -16.76
CA GLU A 19 -5.23 9.90 -16.40
C GLU A 19 -5.03 8.79 -15.36
N ASN A 20 -3.95 8.03 -15.45
CA ASN A 20 -3.64 6.93 -14.54
C ASN A 20 -3.16 7.41 -13.17
N GLN A 21 -2.30 8.43 -13.14
CA GLN A 21 -1.93 9.12 -11.90
C GLN A 21 -3.18 9.69 -11.20
N GLN A 22 -4.10 10.31 -11.95
CA GLN A 22 -5.34 10.83 -11.39
C GLN A 22 -6.25 9.73 -10.85
N LYS A 23 -6.40 8.61 -11.58
CA LYS A 23 -7.13 7.42 -11.09
C LYS A 23 -6.55 6.89 -9.78
N GLY A 24 -5.23 6.85 -9.65
CA GLY A 24 -4.55 6.48 -8.40
C GLY A 24 -4.88 7.41 -7.24
N LEU A 25 -4.81 8.73 -7.48
CA LEU A 25 -5.18 9.76 -6.50
C LEU A 25 -6.65 9.61 -6.07
N ASP A 26 -7.57 9.45 -7.02
CA ASP A 26 -9.00 9.28 -6.76
C ASP A 26 -9.28 7.98 -6.00
N LEU A 27 -8.56 6.90 -6.30
CA LEU A 27 -8.66 5.64 -5.59
C LEU A 27 -8.21 5.79 -4.13
N ILE A 28 -7.09 6.49 -3.88
CA ILE A 28 -6.60 6.79 -2.53
C ILE A 28 -7.62 7.65 -1.78
N ALA A 29 -8.13 8.71 -2.42
CA ALA A 29 -9.16 9.59 -1.88
C ALA A 29 -10.39 8.80 -1.42
N LYS A 30 -10.90 7.92 -2.30
CA LYS A 30 -12.02 7.03 -1.99
C LYS A 30 -11.69 6.01 -0.90
N HIS A 31 -10.49 5.43 -0.94
CA HIS A 31 -10.08 4.36 -0.02
C HIS A 31 -9.99 4.86 1.43
N TYR A 32 -9.42 6.05 1.63
CA TYR A 32 -9.21 6.62 2.95
C TYR A 32 -10.23 7.70 3.32
N HIS A 33 -11.23 7.96 2.47
CA HIS A 33 -12.20 9.05 2.65
C HIS A 33 -11.50 10.39 2.91
N THR A 34 -10.65 10.79 1.97
CA THR A 34 -9.65 11.85 2.12
C THR A 34 -9.58 12.71 0.86
N GLU A 35 -8.95 13.88 0.97
CA GLU A 35 -8.56 14.69 -0.16
C GLU A 35 -7.10 14.39 -0.56
N THR A 36 -6.82 14.44 -1.87
CA THR A 36 -5.48 14.24 -2.41
C THR A 36 -5.08 15.40 -3.30
N SER A 37 -3.84 15.85 -3.17
CA SER A 37 -3.19 16.76 -4.10
C SER A 37 -1.79 16.24 -4.46
N PHE A 38 -1.23 16.70 -5.57
CA PHE A 38 0.08 16.22 -6.02
C PHE A 38 0.95 17.33 -6.59
N SER A 39 2.25 17.04 -6.66
CA SER A 39 3.21 17.82 -7.44
C SER A 39 4.34 16.92 -7.94
N LYS A 40 4.89 17.23 -9.10
CA LYS A 40 6.06 16.55 -9.66
C LYS A 40 7.29 17.41 -9.38
N GLY A 41 8.41 16.78 -9.02
CA GLY A 41 9.64 17.50 -8.70
C GLY A 41 10.89 16.69 -8.96
N PHE A 42 12.04 17.36 -8.89
CA PHE A 42 13.34 16.73 -8.98
C PHE A 42 14.26 17.28 -7.89
N LYS A 43 15.21 16.46 -7.45
CA LYS A 43 16.30 16.85 -6.54
C LYS A 43 17.62 16.45 -7.16
N THR A 44 18.49 17.44 -7.37
CA THR A 44 19.87 17.22 -7.81
C THR A 44 20.81 17.32 -6.62
N ASN A 45 21.62 16.29 -6.38
CA ASN A 45 22.67 16.30 -5.38
C ASN A 45 23.94 15.68 -5.96
N ALA A 46 25.08 16.38 -5.82
CA ALA A 46 26.38 15.94 -6.34
C ALA A 46 26.34 15.45 -7.81
N GLY A 47 25.58 16.14 -8.67
CA GLY A 47 25.44 15.81 -10.09
C GLY A 47 24.46 14.67 -10.41
N LYS A 48 23.92 13.97 -9.41
CA LYS A 48 22.82 13.00 -9.60
C LYS A 48 21.47 13.70 -9.44
N THR A 49 20.66 13.70 -10.49
CA THR A 49 19.27 14.15 -10.43
C THR A 49 18.37 12.96 -10.09
N THR A 50 17.42 13.19 -9.19
CA THR A 50 16.38 12.21 -8.84
C THR A 50 15.01 12.83 -9.06
N SER A 51 14.10 12.13 -9.72
CA SER A 51 12.72 12.54 -9.96
C SER A 51 11.79 12.02 -8.87
N ARG A 52 10.72 12.78 -8.59
CA ARG A 52 9.79 12.48 -7.48
C ARG A 52 8.36 12.82 -7.86
N PHE A 53 7.45 11.89 -7.58
CA PHE A 53 6.03 12.18 -7.49
C PHE A 53 5.68 12.46 -6.02
N ASN A 54 5.19 13.66 -5.72
CA ASN A 54 4.77 14.02 -4.37
C ASN A 54 3.26 13.97 -4.30
N ILE A 55 2.72 13.20 -3.35
CA ILE A 55 1.30 13.18 -3.01
C ILE A 55 1.14 13.73 -1.60
N LYS A 56 0.16 14.61 -1.44
CA LYS A 56 -0.32 15.09 -0.15
C LYS A 56 -1.74 14.58 0.06
N VAL A 57 -1.97 14.02 1.24
CA VAL A 57 -3.23 13.41 1.65
C VAL A 57 -3.71 14.07 2.94
N SER A 58 -4.94 14.56 2.97
CA SER A 58 -5.47 15.40 4.05
C SER A 58 -6.97 15.19 4.26
N ASN A 59 -7.53 15.74 5.35
CA ASN A 59 -8.96 15.76 5.61
C ASN A 59 -9.57 14.34 5.70
N SER A 60 -9.06 13.52 6.62
CA SER A 60 -9.60 12.18 6.87
C SER A 60 -9.54 11.78 8.34
N PRO A 61 -10.70 11.61 9.00
CA PRO A 61 -10.77 11.04 10.34
C PRO A 61 -10.17 9.63 10.43
N MET A 62 -10.16 8.87 9.32
CA MET A 62 -9.55 7.56 9.28
C MET A 62 -8.03 7.65 9.48
N LEU A 63 -7.36 8.58 8.81
CA LEU A 63 -5.91 8.77 8.92
C LEU A 63 -5.46 9.18 10.33
N ASP A 64 -6.33 9.84 11.09
CA ASP A 64 -6.06 10.23 12.48
C ASP A 64 -5.89 9.01 13.41
N THR A 65 -6.60 7.92 13.12
CA THR A 65 -6.60 6.68 13.91
C THR A 65 -5.57 5.65 13.47
N LEU A 66 -5.03 5.79 12.25
CA LEU A 66 -4.11 4.81 11.68
C LEU A 66 -2.65 5.12 12.01
N ARG A 67 -1.83 4.06 11.98
CA ARG A 67 -0.38 4.15 12.05
C ARG A 67 0.18 4.75 10.76
N GLN A 68 0.72 5.97 10.85
CA GLN A 68 1.17 6.76 9.70
C GLN A 68 2.25 6.07 8.87
N ASP A 69 3.17 5.34 9.51
CA ASP A 69 4.27 4.64 8.83
C ASP A 69 3.77 3.52 7.89
N ILE A 70 2.68 2.86 8.28
CA ILE A 70 2.04 1.77 7.54
C ILE A 70 1.03 2.31 6.51
N THR A 71 0.40 3.44 6.80
CA THR A 71 -0.57 4.05 5.90
C THR A 71 0.11 4.80 4.75
N ALA A 72 1.16 5.58 5.03
CA ALA A 72 1.89 6.32 4.00
C ALA A 72 2.52 5.37 2.95
N SER A 73 3.03 4.23 3.39
CA SER A 73 3.61 3.20 2.52
C SER A 73 2.55 2.51 1.65
N ASN A 74 1.35 2.26 2.17
CA ASN A 74 0.26 1.72 1.37
C ASN A 74 -0.25 2.74 0.35
N ILE A 75 -0.31 4.02 0.71
CA ILE A 75 -0.65 5.10 -0.23
C ILE A 75 0.37 5.17 -1.35
N ALA A 76 1.67 5.11 -1.03
CA ALA A 76 2.72 5.05 -2.05
C ALA A 76 2.57 3.83 -2.97
N LEU A 77 2.26 2.66 -2.40
CA LEU A 77 2.06 1.42 -3.16
C LEU A 77 0.82 1.50 -4.07
N MET A 78 -0.31 2.02 -3.57
CA MET A 78 -1.54 2.20 -4.36
C MET A 78 -1.33 3.18 -5.52
N LEU A 79 -0.58 4.26 -5.27
CA LEU A 79 -0.25 5.22 -6.32
C LEU A 79 0.66 4.59 -7.37
N TYR A 80 1.71 3.89 -6.94
CA TYR A 80 2.61 3.17 -7.83
C TYR A 80 1.89 2.12 -8.68
N GLU A 81 0.97 1.37 -8.08
CA GLU A 81 0.12 0.37 -8.75
C GLU A 81 -0.75 0.99 -9.85
N SER A 82 -1.12 2.27 -9.72
CA SER A 82 -1.91 2.97 -10.74
C SER A 82 -1.11 3.43 -11.95
N PHE A 83 0.22 3.55 -11.85
CA PHE A 83 1.06 4.06 -12.93
C PHE A 83 1.16 3.04 -14.08
N THR A 84 1.27 3.54 -15.31
CA THR A 84 1.73 2.70 -16.44
C THR A 84 3.19 2.28 -16.25
N GLU A 85 3.64 1.27 -16.99
CA GLU A 85 5.06 0.90 -16.99
C GLU A 85 5.97 2.08 -17.36
N ASP A 86 5.63 2.85 -18.40
CA ASP A 86 6.38 4.05 -18.77
C ASP A 86 6.42 5.10 -17.63
N GLU A 87 5.30 5.30 -16.92
CA GLU A 87 5.23 6.24 -15.80
C GLU A 87 6.00 5.76 -14.57
N LYS A 88 6.16 4.45 -14.38
CA LYS A 88 6.97 3.89 -13.29
C LYS A 88 8.45 4.21 -13.50
N ASP A 89 8.91 4.26 -14.74
CA ASP A 89 10.29 4.59 -15.10
C ASP A 89 10.60 6.11 -14.99
N ASP A 90 9.59 6.98 -14.98
CA ASP A 90 9.75 8.44 -14.90
C ASP A 90 10.17 8.94 -13.49
N TYR A 91 9.98 8.13 -12.45
CA TYR A 91 10.20 8.52 -11.06
C TYR A 91 11.21 7.63 -10.36
N ASP A 92 12.10 8.23 -9.55
CA ASP A 92 12.92 7.46 -8.61
C ASP A 92 12.16 7.21 -7.28
N PHE A 93 11.30 8.15 -6.89
CA PHE A 93 10.61 8.11 -5.60
C PHE A 93 9.15 8.57 -5.66
N ILE A 94 8.35 8.02 -4.75
CA ILE A 94 7.08 8.58 -4.33
C ILE A 94 7.25 9.17 -2.92
N ASN A 95 6.93 10.45 -2.78
CA ASN A 95 6.91 11.14 -1.50
C ASN A 95 5.47 11.29 -1.03
N VAL A 96 5.16 10.80 0.16
CA VAL A 96 3.82 10.86 0.76
C VAL A 96 3.84 11.80 1.95
N GLU A 97 3.00 12.82 1.89
CA GLU A 97 2.73 13.73 2.99
C GLU A 97 1.32 13.48 3.53
N LEU A 98 1.23 13.01 4.78
CA LEU A 98 -0.03 12.87 5.51
C LEU A 98 -0.22 14.09 6.41
N GLN A 99 -1.24 14.90 6.12
CA GLN A 99 -1.65 15.99 6.99
C GLN A 99 -2.88 15.55 7.80
N LYS A 100 -2.74 15.53 9.12
CA LYS A 100 -3.86 15.32 10.05
C LYS A 100 -4.56 16.66 10.30
N ASP A 101 -5.89 16.62 10.42
CA ASP A 101 -6.66 17.82 10.74
C ASP A 101 -6.37 18.31 12.17
N SER A 102 -5.98 17.37 13.03
CA SER A 102 -5.73 17.58 14.46
C SER A 102 -4.30 18.01 14.81
N LEU A 103 -3.35 18.06 13.85
CA LEU A 103 -1.95 18.38 14.11
C LEU A 103 -1.42 19.46 13.15
N GLU A 104 -0.56 20.36 13.65
CA GLU A 104 0.15 21.32 12.80
C GLU A 104 1.24 20.67 11.94
N GLU A 105 1.83 19.56 12.40
CA GLU A 105 2.91 18.88 11.68
C GLU A 105 2.39 17.73 10.81
N SER A 106 2.85 17.70 9.55
CA SER A 106 2.59 16.61 8.61
C SER A 106 3.63 15.49 8.71
N HIS A 107 3.18 14.24 8.59
CA HIS A 107 4.08 13.11 8.46
C HIS A 107 4.54 12.99 7.00
N LYS A 108 5.85 12.97 6.78
CA LYS A 108 6.44 12.86 5.43
C LYS A 108 7.29 11.60 5.34
N ALA A 109 7.03 10.81 4.32
CA ALA A 109 7.79 9.59 4.05
C ALA A 109 8.13 9.48 2.56
N LEU A 110 9.36 9.06 2.27
CA LEU A 110 9.89 8.91 0.93
C LEU A 110 10.08 7.42 0.63
N TYR A 111 9.53 6.96 -0.50
CA TYR A 111 9.54 5.56 -0.91
C TYR A 111 10.24 5.41 -2.25
N ASP A 112 11.21 4.51 -2.29
CA ASP A 112 11.95 4.14 -3.49
C ASP A 112 11.08 3.26 -4.41
N ILE A 113 11.06 3.60 -5.71
CA ILE A 113 10.24 2.91 -6.70
C ILE A 113 10.62 1.43 -6.85
N GLN A 114 11.90 1.06 -6.73
CA GLN A 114 12.32 -0.35 -6.80
C GLN A 114 11.85 -1.15 -5.59
N GLN A 115 11.77 -0.52 -4.42
CA GLN A 115 11.14 -1.13 -3.25
C GLN A 115 9.63 -1.29 -3.44
N LEU A 116 8.94 -0.27 -3.97
CA LEU A 116 7.50 -0.34 -4.25
C LEU A 116 7.18 -1.40 -5.31
N SER A 117 8.00 -1.53 -6.34
CA SER A 117 7.90 -2.57 -7.36
C SER A 117 7.91 -3.97 -6.75
N ARG A 118 8.96 -4.28 -5.97
CA ARG A 118 9.06 -5.57 -5.27
C ARG A 118 7.93 -5.83 -4.29
N ALA A 119 7.47 -4.77 -3.61
CA ALA A 119 6.34 -4.86 -2.71
C ALA A 119 5.01 -5.08 -3.45
N LEU A 120 4.86 -4.56 -4.68
CA LEU A 120 3.67 -4.76 -5.49
C LEU A 120 3.62 -6.20 -6.01
N ASP A 121 4.75 -6.74 -6.50
CA ASP A 121 4.85 -8.14 -6.93
C ASP A 121 4.40 -9.09 -5.81
N GLN A 122 4.87 -8.83 -4.60
CA GLN A 122 4.55 -9.63 -3.42
C GLN A 122 3.13 -9.37 -2.87
N ALA A 123 2.51 -8.23 -3.20
CA ALA A 123 1.14 -7.95 -2.80
C ALA A 123 0.12 -8.88 -3.49
N ALA A 124 0.47 -9.51 -4.61
CA ALA A 124 -0.37 -10.56 -5.22
C ALA A 124 -0.63 -11.72 -4.26
N ILE A 125 0.30 -12.04 -3.36
CA ILE A 125 0.12 -13.07 -2.34
C ILE A 125 -0.97 -12.65 -1.33
N PHE A 126 -1.02 -11.36 -0.96
CA PHE A 126 -2.09 -10.82 -0.12
C PHE A 126 -3.46 -10.92 -0.81
N THR A 127 -3.53 -10.56 -2.10
CA THR A 127 -4.74 -10.68 -2.91
C THR A 127 -5.21 -12.13 -2.96
N ASN A 128 -4.32 -13.06 -3.34
CA ASN A 128 -4.61 -14.49 -3.42
C ASN A 128 -5.07 -15.05 -2.07
N PHE A 129 -4.40 -14.72 -0.97
CA PHE A 129 -4.83 -15.14 0.37
C PHE A 129 -6.26 -14.69 0.68
N SER A 130 -6.55 -13.41 0.41
CA SER A 130 -7.84 -12.79 0.71
C SER A 130 -8.97 -13.34 -0.17
N GLU A 131 -8.70 -13.59 -1.45
CA GLU A 131 -9.66 -14.22 -2.37
C GLU A 131 -9.96 -15.66 -1.97
N ASN A 132 -8.96 -16.43 -1.56
CA ASN A 132 -9.19 -17.78 -1.05
C ASN A 132 -10.03 -17.78 0.23
N LEU A 133 -9.89 -16.77 1.11
CA LEU A 133 -10.78 -16.61 2.26
C LEU A 133 -12.23 -16.33 1.84
N LEU A 134 -12.44 -15.46 0.85
CA LEU A 134 -13.78 -15.18 0.28
C LEU A 134 -14.41 -16.43 -0.32
N GLN A 135 -13.62 -17.21 -1.05
CA GLN A 135 -14.06 -18.43 -1.74
C GLN A 135 -14.12 -19.66 -0.80
N LYS A 136 -13.76 -19.51 0.48
CA LYS A 136 -13.65 -20.60 1.46
C LYS A 136 -12.67 -21.71 1.01
N ASN A 137 -11.67 -21.36 0.20
CA ASN A 137 -10.64 -22.27 -0.29
C ASN A 137 -9.41 -22.28 0.62
N TYR A 138 -9.55 -22.88 1.80
CA TYR A 138 -8.47 -22.92 2.80
C TYR A 138 -7.26 -23.75 2.35
N ASN A 139 -7.47 -24.76 1.51
CA ASN A 139 -6.38 -25.54 0.95
C ASN A 139 -5.50 -24.70 0.01
N GLY A 140 -6.10 -23.82 -0.79
CA GLY A 140 -5.36 -22.87 -1.63
C GLY A 140 -4.49 -21.91 -0.81
N ILE A 141 -4.93 -21.53 0.39
CA ILE A 141 -4.10 -20.74 1.32
C ILE A 141 -2.92 -21.57 1.81
N VAL A 142 -3.16 -22.78 2.29
CA VAL A 142 -2.13 -23.60 2.92
C VAL A 142 -1.05 -24.04 1.94
N GLN A 143 -1.42 -24.31 0.69
CA GLN A 143 -0.47 -24.64 -0.38
C GLN A 143 0.51 -23.49 -0.67
N ASN A 144 0.10 -22.25 -0.43
CA ASN A 144 0.93 -21.07 -0.63
C ASN A 144 1.73 -20.67 0.62
N ILE A 145 1.71 -21.44 1.71
CA ILE A 145 2.54 -21.18 2.89
C ILE A 145 3.92 -21.80 2.69
N ALA A 146 4.97 -21.14 3.17
CA ALA A 146 6.32 -21.69 3.12
C ALA A 146 6.36 -23.12 3.68
N ASP A 147 6.97 -24.07 2.95
CA ASP A 147 6.95 -25.50 3.26
C ASP A 147 7.29 -25.83 4.72
N ARG A 148 8.26 -25.11 5.30
CA ARG A 148 8.70 -25.27 6.69
C ARG A 148 7.63 -24.96 7.75
N TYR A 149 6.55 -24.29 7.37
CA TYR A 149 5.42 -23.93 8.24
C TYR A 149 4.13 -24.67 7.88
N GLN A 150 4.13 -25.46 6.80
CA GLN A 150 2.97 -26.26 6.44
C GLN A 150 2.74 -27.39 7.45
N ASN A 151 1.48 -27.64 7.77
CA ASN A 151 1.06 -28.77 8.60
C ASN A 151 -0.34 -29.23 8.18
N PRO A 152 -0.64 -30.54 8.19
CA PRO A 152 -1.93 -31.09 7.71
C PRO A 152 -3.17 -30.51 8.39
N LYS A 153 -3.04 -29.98 9.61
CA LYS A 153 -4.14 -29.39 10.39
C LYS A 153 -4.39 -27.92 10.05
N LEU A 154 -3.51 -27.22 9.32
CA LEU A 154 -3.67 -25.78 9.10
C LEU A 154 -4.98 -25.45 8.41
N ALA A 155 -5.33 -26.17 7.34
CA ALA A 155 -6.54 -25.89 6.57
C ALA A 155 -7.79 -26.06 7.44
N GLY A 156 -7.89 -27.19 8.15
CA GLY A 156 -9.01 -27.45 9.06
C GLY A 156 -9.10 -26.48 10.24
N ASN A 157 -7.96 -26.05 10.80
CA ASN A 157 -7.94 -25.05 11.86
C ASN A 157 -8.41 -23.67 11.37
N LEU A 158 -7.94 -23.26 10.19
CA LEU A 158 -8.34 -22.01 9.57
C LEU A 158 -9.83 -22.03 9.20
N GLU A 159 -10.31 -23.15 8.64
CA GLU A 159 -11.72 -23.36 8.35
C GLU A 159 -12.58 -23.28 9.61
N ALA A 160 -12.19 -23.97 10.68
CA ALA A 160 -12.93 -23.93 11.95
C ALA A 160 -12.99 -22.52 12.54
N PHE A 161 -11.89 -21.78 12.48
CA PHE A 161 -11.83 -20.37 12.90
C PHE A 161 -12.78 -19.49 12.08
N MET A 162 -12.70 -19.57 10.74
CA MET A 162 -13.54 -18.77 9.85
C MET A 162 -15.02 -19.15 9.97
N ASN A 163 -15.35 -20.42 10.17
CA ASN A 163 -16.72 -20.88 10.44
C ASN A 163 -17.28 -20.28 11.73
N GLY A 164 -16.45 -20.09 12.76
CA GLY A 164 -16.82 -19.34 13.97
C GLY A 164 -17.22 -17.91 13.65
N LEU A 165 -16.42 -17.20 12.83
CA LEU A 165 -16.74 -15.86 12.37
C LEU A 165 -18.01 -15.83 11.51
N TYR A 166 -18.18 -16.80 10.59
CA TYR A 166 -19.38 -16.86 9.75
C TYR A 166 -20.66 -17.06 10.55
N LYS A 167 -20.61 -17.88 11.59
CA LYS A 167 -21.74 -18.11 12.48
C LYS A 167 -22.11 -16.85 13.27
N ALA A 168 -21.11 -16.05 13.67
CA ALA A 168 -21.33 -14.85 14.46
C ALA A 168 -21.74 -13.63 13.62
N HIS A 169 -21.16 -13.48 12.42
CA HIS A 169 -21.18 -12.23 11.65
C HIS A 169 -21.73 -12.37 10.22
N GLY A 170 -22.14 -13.59 9.83
CA GLY A 170 -22.58 -13.90 8.47
C GLY A 170 -21.40 -14.11 7.51
N ASN A 171 -21.65 -14.16 6.21
CA ASN A 171 -20.58 -14.42 5.24
C ASN A 171 -19.58 -13.27 5.17
N LEU A 172 -18.30 -13.60 4.89
CA LEU A 172 -17.31 -12.63 4.42
C LEU A 172 -17.75 -12.11 3.05
N ILE A 173 -17.80 -10.79 2.88
CA ILE A 173 -18.27 -10.15 1.63
C ILE A 173 -17.22 -9.29 0.95
N GLU A 174 -16.20 -8.84 1.67
CA GLU A 174 -15.20 -7.91 1.17
C GLU A 174 -13.89 -8.05 1.96
N TYR A 175 -12.77 -7.79 1.30
CA TYR A 175 -11.49 -7.54 1.95
C TYR A 175 -10.87 -6.24 1.44
N LYS A 176 -9.99 -5.65 2.23
CA LYS A 176 -9.32 -4.39 1.88
C LYS A 176 -7.92 -4.34 2.46
N ARG A 177 -6.89 -4.13 1.62
CA ARG A 177 -5.51 -3.82 2.08
C ARG A 177 -5.48 -2.39 2.60
N ILE A 178 -5.14 -2.20 3.87
CA ILE A 178 -5.10 -0.88 4.52
C ILE A 178 -3.68 -0.39 4.81
N GLY A 179 -2.68 -1.27 4.65
CA GLY A 179 -1.33 -1.00 5.08
C GLY A 179 -0.29 -1.92 4.46
N PHE A 180 0.94 -1.39 4.34
CA PHE A 180 2.12 -2.10 3.90
C PHE A 180 3.33 -1.68 4.76
N GLY A 181 4.34 -2.51 4.91
CA GLY A 181 5.56 -2.14 5.63
C GLY A 181 6.64 -3.20 5.55
N ILE A 182 7.73 -2.95 6.26
CA ILE A 182 8.81 -3.93 6.45
C ILE A 182 8.77 -4.40 7.90
N TYR A 183 8.64 -5.70 8.09
CA TYR A 183 8.82 -6.35 9.38
C TYR A 183 10.24 -6.91 9.48
N THR A 184 10.96 -6.60 10.55
CA THR A 184 12.31 -7.15 10.80
C THR A 184 12.21 -8.20 11.90
N LYS A 185 12.53 -9.45 11.57
CA LYS A 185 12.60 -10.56 12.52
C LYS A 185 13.80 -10.35 13.49
N PRO A 186 13.82 -11.03 14.66
CA PRO A 186 14.94 -10.95 15.60
C PRO A 186 16.32 -11.33 15.02
N ASN A 187 16.34 -12.14 13.96
CA ASN A 187 17.55 -12.53 13.22
C ASN A 187 17.98 -11.50 12.15
N ASN A 188 17.39 -10.29 12.13
CA ASN A 188 17.57 -9.23 11.14
C ASN A 188 17.06 -9.54 9.72
N GLU A 189 16.39 -10.68 9.52
CA GLU A 189 15.70 -10.96 8.27
C GLU A 189 14.51 -10.00 8.10
N LYS A 190 14.40 -9.40 6.92
CA LYS A 190 13.34 -8.45 6.60
C LYS A 190 12.29 -9.11 5.72
N LEU A 191 11.02 -8.91 6.08
CA LEU A 191 9.86 -9.36 5.35
C LEU A 191 9.02 -8.17 4.91
N PHE A 192 8.31 -8.33 3.80
CA PHE A 192 7.17 -7.47 3.53
C PHE A 192 6.04 -7.83 4.48
N HIS A 193 5.32 -6.82 4.94
CA HIS A 193 4.19 -6.92 5.84
C HIS A 193 3.01 -6.18 5.20
N TYR A 194 1.87 -6.85 5.09
CA TYR A 194 0.63 -6.29 4.60
C TYR A 194 -0.42 -6.42 5.68
N SER A 195 -1.15 -5.33 5.94
CA SER A 195 -2.29 -5.34 6.85
C SER A 195 -3.57 -5.07 6.07
N GLY A 196 -4.62 -5.79 6.43
CA GLY A 196 -5.92 -5.69 5.77
C GLY A 196 -7.07 -5.82 6.75
N HIS A 197 -8.26 -5.57 6.23
CA HIS A 197 -9.53 -5.79 6.91
C HIS A 197 -10.37 -6.78 6.11
N LEU A 198 -11.08 -7.66 6.82
CA LEU A 198 -12.14 -8.51 6.31
C LEU A 198 -13.48 -7.92 6.79
N LYS A 199 -14.45 -7.79 5.89
CA LYS A 199 -15.78 -7.25 6.22
C LYS A 199 -16.85 -8.31 6.02
N PHE A 200 -17.62 -8.54 7.07
CA PHE A 200 -18.69 -9.52 7.11
C PHE A 200 -20.05 -8.88 6.82
N ALA A 201 -21.05 -9.73 6.54
CA ALA A 201 -22.37 -9.29 6.09
C ALA A 201 -23.11 -8.40 7.10
N ASP A 202 -22.88 -8.59 8.40
CA ASP A 202 -23.43 -7.74 9.46
C ASP A 202 -22.67 -6.40 9.64
N GLY A 203 -21.63 -6.16 8.85
CA GLY A 203 -20.76 -4.98 8.93
C GLY A 203 -19.59 -5.15 9.90
N TYR A 204 -19.43 -6.30 10.57
CA TYR A 204 -18.27 -6.57 11.41
C TYR A 204 -16.98 -6.55 10.59
N ILE A 205 -15.95 -5.92 11.16
CA ILE A 205 -14.62 -5.78 10.54
C ILE A 205 -13.60 -6.55 11.38
N ARG A 206 -12.87 -7.46 10.72
CA ARG A 206 -11.79 -8.24 11.31
C ARG A 206 -10.45 -7.82 10.70
N PRO A 207 -9.51 -7.26 11.47
CA PRO A 207 -8.17 -6.99 10.97
C PRO A 207 -7.38 -8.28 10.75
N PHE A 208 -6.44 -8.22 9.82
CA PHE A 208 -5.49 -9.30 9.62
C PHE A 208 -4.17 -8.78 9.06
N ILE A 209 -3.14 -9.59 9.24
CA ILE A 209 -1.80 -9.33 8.73
C ILE A 209 -1.29 -10.53 7.96
N LEU A 210 -0.51 -10.25 6.93
CA LEU A 210 0.23 -11.22 6.13
C LEU A 210 1.68 -10.75 6.03
N THR A 211 2.63 -11.67 6.12
CA THR A 211 4.04 -11.39 5.80
C THR A 211 4.50 -12.25 4.65
N THR A 212 5.36 -11.69 3.80
CA THR A 212 5.95 -12.36 2.66
C THR A 212 7.44 -12.05 2.55
N SER A 213 8.15 -12.81 1.72
CA SER A 213 9.58 -12.64 1.48
C SER A 213 9.88 -11.31 0.78
N MET A 214 11.02 -10.68 1.12
CA MET A 214 11.55 -9.55 0.33
C MET A 214 12.29 -10.00 -0.95
N ASN A 215 12.62 -11.29 -1.07
CA ASN A 215 13.03 -11.89 -2.33
C ASN A 215 11.76 -12.23 -3.13
N VAL A 216 11.54 -11.50 -4.23
CA VAL A 216 10.32 -11.61 -5.06
C VAL A 216 10.18 -12.95 -5.78
N SER A 217 11.26 -13.71 -5.93
CA SER A 217 11.21 -15.07 -6.48
C SER A 217 10.59 -16.09 -5.52
N ASN A 218 10.39 -15.72 -4.25
CA ASN A 218 9.67 -16.53 -3.28
C ASN A 218 8.20 -16.07 -3.27
N ASP A 219 7.31 -16.89 -3.79
CA ASP A 219 5.88 -16.60 -3.99
C ASP A 219 4.98 -17.14 -2.88
N TYR A 220 5.55 -17.41 -1.70
CA TYR A 220 4.85 -18.00 -0.56
C TYR A 220 4.63 -17.03 0.61
N ILE A 221 3.66 -17.39 1.44
CA ILE A 221 3.32 -16.75 2.70
C ILE A 221 4.34 -17.17 3.77
N GLU A 222 5.02 -16.19 4.35
CA GLU A 222 5.93 -16.37 5.49
C GLU A 222 5.18 -16.51 6.82
N GLY A 223 4.00 -15.90 6.91
CA GLY A 223 3.16 -15.93 8.09
C GLY A 223 1.89 -15.11 7.90
N TYR A 224 0.87 -15.42 8.69
CA TYR A 224 -0.37 -14.64 8.74
C TYR A 224 -0.97 -14.67 10.14
N LYS A 225 -1.82 -13.68 10.43
CA LYS A 225 -2.61 -13.61 11.67
C LYS A 225 -3.95 -12.95 11.39
N LEU A 226 -5.03 -13.59 11.84
CA LEU A 226 -6.40 -13.10 11.75
C LEU A 226 -6.83 -12.60 13.15
N ASP A 227 -6.70 -11.29 13.39
CA ASP A 227 -6.73 -10.64 14.72
C ASP A 227 -8.10 -10.39 15.30
#